data_AF-A0A7H9DJJ2-F1
#
_entry.id   AF-A0A7H9DJJ2-F1
#
_cell.length_a   1.000
_cell.length_b   1.000
_cell.length_c   1.000
_cell.angle_alpha   90.00
_cell.angle_beta   90.00
_cell.angle_gamma   90.00
#
_symmetry.space_group_name_H-M   'P 1'
#
loop_
_entity.id
_entity.type
_entity.pdbx_description
1 polymer ?
#
loop_
_entity_poly.entity_id
_entity_poly.type
_entity_poly.pdbx_seq_one_letter_code
_entity_poly.pdbx_strand_id
1 'polypeptide(L)'
;MGVLQVVNDEQAVFKLNKNIGYQLNDDGSISLIDNNKNESKKLPIEGKDRNNEKIRYVYTEDNNQLVLNAVSENATSTRGARE
;
A
#
# COMPACT_ATOMS: atom_id res chain seq x y z
N MET A 1 -6.02 2.81 -14.73
CA MET A 1 -5.33 2.21 -13.56
C MET A 1 -4.14 3.07 -13.18
N GLY A 2 -4.05 3.44 -11.89
CA GLY A 2 -3.12 4.48 -11.39
C GLY A 2 -1.64 4.14 -11.49
N VAL A 3 -0.79 5.10 -11.15
CA VAL A 3 0.68 4.96 -11.16
C VAL A 3 1.17 4.81 -9.72
N LEU A 4 1.92 3.74 -9.46
CA LEU A 4 2.70 3.62 -8.23
C LEU A 4 3.95 4.48 -8.37
N GLN A 5 4.05 5.52 -7.56
CA GLN A 5 5.25 6.35 -7.47
C GLN A 5 6.03 5.97 -6.23
N VAL A 6 7.18 5.33 -6.41
CA VAL A 6 8.11 5.07 -5.30
C VAL A 6 8.62 6.42 -4.79
N VAL A 7 8.43 6.67 -3.49
CA VAL A 7 8.96 7.86 -2.82
C VAL A 7 10.36 7.55 -2.29
N ASN A 8 10.53 6.38 -1.64
CA ASN A 8 11.80 5.84 -1.14
C ASN A 8 11.73 4.29 -1.07
N ASP A 9 12.80 3.62 -0.66
CA ASP A 9 12.88 2.14 -0.57
C ASP A 9 11.71 1.50 0.20
N GLU A 10 11.18 2.17 1.22
CA GLU A 10 10.11 1.62 2.08
C GLU A 10 8.73 2.26 1.83
N GLN A 11 8.65 3.32 1.02
CA GLN A 11 7.43 4.10 0.83
C GLN A 11 7.13 4.38 -0.63
N ALA A 12 5.89 4.15 -1.02
CA ALA A 12 5.39 4.48 -2.34
C ALA A 12 4.00 5.11 -2.24
N VAL A 13 3.71 6.05 -3.13
CA VAL A 13 2.40 6.71 -3.20
C VAL A 13 1.68 6.22 -4.45
N PHE A 14 0.45 5.74 -4.26
CA PHE A 14 -0.45 5.41 -5.36
C PHE A 14 -1.12 6.68 -5.86
N LYS A 15 -0.68 7.17 -7.02
CA LYS A 15 -1.40 8.20 -7.77
C LYS A 15 -2.54 7.55 -8.54
N LEU A 16 -3.73 7.63 -7.95
CA LEU A 16 -4.95 7.14 -8.55
C LEU A 16 -5.42 8.11 -9.64
N ASN A 17 -5.81 7.59 -10.80
CA ASN A 17 -6.47 8.43 -11.81
C ASN A 17 -7.85 8.85 -11.27
N LYS A 18 -8.39 9.98 -11.71
CA LYS A 18 -9.70 10.52 -11.28
C LYS A 18 -10.89 9.54 -11.35
N ASN A 19 -10.78 8.45 -12.13
CA ASN A 19 -11.81 7.43 -12.28
C ASN A 19 -11.57 6.17 -11.42
N ILE A 20 -10.50 6.15 -10.63
CA ILE A 20 -10.15 5.03 -9.75
C ILE A 20 -10.55 5.39 -8.32
N GLY A 21 -11.47 4.62 -7.75
CA GLY A 21 -11.72 4.60 -6.32
C GLY A 21 -10.84 3.55 -5.64
N TYR A 22 -10.78 3.60 -4.31
CA TYR A 22 -10.20 2.54 -3.50
C TYR A 22 -11.14 2.22 -2.35
N GLN A 23 -11.08 0.99 -1.87
CA GLN A 23 -11.81 0.53 -0.70
C GLN A 23 -10.84 -0.23 0.20
N LEU A 24 -10.74 0.21 1.46
CA LEU A 24 -10.11 -0.55 2.53
C LEU A 24 -11.04 -1.70 2.92
N ASN A 25 -10.55 -2.93 2.81
CA ASN A 25 -11.23 -4.12 3.28
C ASN A 25 -10.86 -4.36 4.75
N ASP A 26 -11.72 -5.09 5.47
CA ASP A 26 -11.54 -5.42 6.90
C ASP A 26 -10.24 -6.19 7.18
N ASP A 27 -9.80 -6.98 6.21
CA ASP A 27 -8.54 -7.75 6.18
C ASP A 27 -7.28 -6.86 6.04
N GLY A 28 -7.42 -5.53 6.00
CA GLY A 28 -6.31 -4.57 5.82
C GLY A 28 -5.79 -4.47 4.38
N SER A 29 -6.45 -5.17 3.45
CA SER A 29 -6.17 -5.10 2.02
C SER A 29 -6.92 -3.97 1.33
N ILE A 30 -6.33 -3.40 0.27
CA ILE A 30 -6.98 -2.37 -0.56
C ILE A 30 -7.52 -3.00 -1.84
N SER A 31 -8.78 -2.69 -2.17
CA SER A 31 -9.35 -2.94 -3.50
C SER A 31 -9.39 -1.64 -4.30
N LEU A 32 -8.66 -1.59 -5.41
CA LEU A 32 -8.77 -0.50 -6.39
C LEU A 32 -9.96 -0.77 -7.31
N ILE A 33 -10.86 0.20 -7.44
CA ILE A 33 -12.09 0.09 -8.23
C ILE A 33 -11.97 1.05 -9.41
N ASP A 34 -11.84 0.50 -10.62
CA ASP A 34 -11.84 1.26 -11.87
C ASP A 34 -13.29 1.48 -12.32
N ASN A 35 -13.81 2.69 -12.08
CA ASN A 35 -15.20 3.04 -12.42
C ASN A 35 -15.40 3.13 -13.94
N ASN A 36 -14.33 3.31 -14.71
CA ASN A 36 -14.42 3.40 -16.16
C ASN A 36 -14.62 2.02 -16.79
N LYS A 37 -13.94 1.00 -16.24
CA LYS A 37 -14.01 -0.39 -16.71
C LYS A 37 -14.97 -1.28 -15.91
N ASN A 38 -15.51 -0.79 -14.80
CA ASN A 38 -16.24 -1.61 -13.83
C ASN A 38 -15.40 -2.80 -13.31
N GLU A 39 -14.07 -2.63 -13.26
CA GLU A 39 -13.14 -3.66 -12.79
C GLU A 39 -12.65 -3.31 -11.39
N SER A 40 -12.49 -4.32 -10.53
CA SER A 40 -11.84 -4.17 -9.23
C SER A 40 -10.59 -5.03 -9.15
N LYS A 41 -9.54 -4.50 -8.51
CA LYS A 41 -8.27 -5.19 -8.32
C LYS A 41 -7.83 -5.08 -6.87
N LYS A 42 -7.73 -6.22 -6.20
CA LYS A 42 -7.18 -6.31 -4.84
C LYS A 42 -5.66 -6.16 -4.90
N LEU A 43 -5.11 -5.28 -4.07
CA LEU A 43 -3.68 -5.12 -3.91
C LEU A 43 -3.13 -6.17 -2.94
N PRO A 44 -1.92 -6.70 -3.20
CA PRO A 44 -1.28 -7.65 -2.31
C PRO A 44 -0.92 -6.96 -0.99
N ILE A 45 -1.18 -7.63 0.13
CA ILE A 45 -0.78 -7.17 1.47
C ILE A 45 0.58 -7.70 1.90
N GLU A 46 1.14 -8.63 1.13
CA GLU A 46 2.41 -9.30 1.44
C GLU A 46 3.24 -9.44 0.18
N GLY A 47 4.55 -9.35 0.34
CA GLY A 47 5.51 -9.43 -0.75
C GLY A 47 6.87 -9.87 -0.26
N LYS A 48 7.84 -9.80 -1.17
CA LYS A 48 9.24 -10.02 -0.85
C LYS A 48 10.03 -8.80 -1.28
N ASP A 49 10.91 -8.34 -0.40
CA ASP A 49 11.88 -7.30 -0.74
C ASP A 49 12.95 -7.83 -1.72
N ARG A 50 13.78 -6.94 -2.27
CA ARG A 50 14.95 -7.28 -3.10
C ARG A 50 15.88 -8.31 -2.44
N ASN A 51 15.92 -8.38 -1.11
CA ASN A 51 16.66 -9.39 -0.35
C ASN A 51 15.93 -10.75 -0.15
N ASN A 52 14.79 -10.97 -0.82
CA ASN A 52 13.91 -12.15 -0.64
C ASN A 52 13.26 -12.25 0.76
N GLU A 53 13.42 -11.24 1.60
CA GLU A 53 12.78 -11.17 2.91
C GLU A 53 11.29 -10.89 2.78
N LYS A 54 10.47 -11.51 3.63
CA LYS A 54 9.03 -11.24 3.67
C LYS A 54 8.77 -9.83 4.19
N ILE A 55 7.98 -9.09 3.43
CA ILE A 55 7.50 -7.77 3.79
C ILE A 55 5.98 -7.75 3.75
N ARG A 56 5.37 -6.94 4.61
CA ARG A 56 3.94 -6.65 4.62
C ARG A 56 3.72 -5.23 4.11
N TYR A 57 2.80 -5.09 3.17
CA TYR A 57 2.38 -3.80 2.64
C TYR A 57 1.26 -3.25 3.50
N VAL A 58 1.51 -2.09 4.10
CA VAL A 58 0.54 -1.34 4.90
C VAL A 58 0.08 -0.16 4.06
N TYR A 59 -1.24 -0.05 3.87
CA TYR A 59 -1.84 1.03 3.11
C TYR A 59 -2.48 2.04 4.05
N THR A 60 -2.10 3.30 3.92
CA THR A 60 -2.65 4.42 4.71
C THR A 60 -3.08 5.55 3.80
N GLU A 61 -4.11 6.27 4.21
CA GLU A 61 -4.53 7.49 3.52
C GLU A 61 -3.80 8.70 4.15
N ASP A 62 -3.06 9.44 3.33
CA ASP A 62 -2.45 10.72 3.72
C ASP A 62 -2.80 11.79 2.67
N ASN A 63 -3.34 12.93 3.10
CA ASN A 63 -3.68 14.05 2.21
C ASN A 63 -4.48 13.64 0.95
N ASN A 64 -5.47 12.74 1.12
CA ASN A 64 -6.30 12.22 0.02
C ASN A 64 -5.49 11.43 -1.03
N GLN A 65 -4.31 10.93 -0.65
CA GLN A 65 -3.45 10.06 -1.42
C GLN A 65 -3.29 8.73 -0.69
N LEU A 66 -3.29 7.64 -1.46
CA LEU A 66 -3.05 6.32 -0.90
C LEU A 66 -1.54 6.10 -0.81
N VAL A 67 -1.03 6.00 0.40
CA VAL A 67 0.37 5.71 0.70
C VAL A 67 0.52 4.22 1.01
N LEU A 68 1.51 3.59 0.41
CA LEU A 68 1.97 2.24 0.69
C LEU A 68 3.28 2.33 1.46
N ASN A 69 3.31 1.66 2.60
CA ASN A 69 4.52 1.40 3.37
C ASN A 69 4.84 -0.09 3.31
N ALA A 70 6.04 -0.43 2.88
CA ALA A 70 6.59 -1.76 3.03
C ALA A 70 7.20 -1.89 4.42
N VAL A 71 6.73 -2.86 5.20
CA VAL A 71 7.24 -3.15 6.55
C VAL A 71 7.80 -4.56 6.53
N SER A 72 9.08 -4.72 6.82
CA SER A 72 9.69 -6.06 6.92
C SER A 72 9.12 -6.82 8.09
N GLU A 73 8.75 -8.08 7.89
CA GLU A 73 8.30 -8.97 8.98
C GLU A 73 9.41 -9.17 10.02
N ASN A 74 10.67 -9.04 9.59
CA ASN A 74 11.85 -9.09 10.44
C ASN A 74 12.15 -7.77 11.19
N ALA A 75 11.51 -6.65 10.82
CA ALA A 75 11.63 -5.41 11.55
C ALA A 75 10.76 -5.48 12.81
N THR A 76 11.22 -6.27 13.79
CA THR A 76 10.77 -6.18 15.17
C THR A 76 10.81 -4.71 15.58
N SER A 77 9.62 -4.18 15.85
CA SER A 77 9.31 -3.00 16.66
C SER A 77 10.46 -2.02 16.89
N THR A 78 10.55 -0.99 16.07
CA THR A 78 10.93 0.35 16.56
C THR A 78 9.79 1.34 16.36
N ARG A 79 8.56 0.91 16.70
CA ARG A 79 7.50 1.81 17.17
C ARG A 79 7.24 1.56 18.67
N GLY A 80 8.33 1.56 19.44
CA GLY A 80 8.32 1.89 20.86
C GLY A 80 8.94 3.27 20.98
N ALA A 81 8.14 4.32 20.77
CA ALA A 81 8.54 5.66 21.12
C ALA A 81 8.72 5.70 22.64
N ARG A 82 9.99 5.82 23.08
CA ARG A 82 10.49 6.52 24.27
C ARG A 82 9.53 6.54 25.47
N GLU A 83 9.84 5.76 26.51
CA GLU A 83 9.56 6.12 27.91
C GLU A 83 10.84 6.67 28.56
#